data_AF-A0A4D6T2H1-F1
#
_entry.id   AF-A0A4D6T2H1-F1
#
_cell.length_a   1.000
_cell.length_b   1.000
_cell.length_c   1.000
_cell.angle_alpha   90.00
_cell.angle_beta   90.00
_cell.angle_gamma   90.00
#
_symmetry.space_group_name_H-M   'P 1'
#
loop_
_entity.id
_entity.type
_entity.pdbx_description
1 polymer ?
#
loop_
_entity_poly.entity_id
_entity_poly.type
_entity_poly.pdbx_seq_one_letter_code
_entity_poly.pdbx_strand_id
1 'polypeptide(L)'
;NKVGLFGLLQSFADLLKLIIKFKVMFFQNRSWLSWMGVYLLVVLSCGYCVILALGYSGMSCSNLMLWFLALTSVTGYSLLSVGWGSYNKFALLSCVRSAFGSVSFEACFMCVVIMVAVVVGGYGVGSLVSNVWLVG
;
A
#
# COMPACT_ATOMS: atom_id res chain seq x y z
N ASN A 1 -26.03 21.97 12.32
CA ASN A 1 -24.81 21.65 11.56
C ASN A 1 -23.97 20.70 12.42
N LYS A 2 -24.06 19.38 12.17
CA LYS A 2 -23.98 18.34 13.21
C LYS A 2 -22.64 17.59 13.36
N VAL A 3 -21.56 18.00 12.67
CA VAL A 3 -20.21 17.44 12.90
C VAL A 3 -19.12 18.40 12.40
N GLY A 4 -18.72 19.37 13.25
CA GLY A 4 -17.44 20.10 13.14
C GLY A 4 -17.22 21.02 11.92
N LEU A 5 -16.38 22.04 12.10
CA LEU A 5 -15.89 22.89 11.01
C LEU A 5 -15.07 22.00 10.04
N PHE A 6 -15.53 21.84 8.80
CA PHE A 6 -14.81 21.14 7.71
C PHE A 6 -14.70 19.60 7.73
N GLY A 7 -15.44 18.86 8.57
CA GLY A 7 -15.44 17.38 8.52
C GLY A 7 -14.11 16.71 8.93
N LEU A 8 -13.09 17.48 9.29
CA LEU A 8 -11.78 17.00 9.74
C LEU A 8 -11.89 16.23 11.06
N LEU A 9 -12.79 16.68 11.94
CA LEU A 9 -13.15 16.02 13.19
C LEU A 9 -13.80 14.63 12.99
N GLN A 10 -14.32 14.33 11.79
CA GLN A 10 -14.92 13.03 11.50
C GLN A 10 -13.88 11.90 11.51
N SER A 11 -12.75 12.08 10.82
CA SER A 11 -11.68 11.07 10.80
C SER A 11 -11.11 10.80 12.19
N PHE A 12 -10.96 11.86 13.00
CA PHE A 12 -10.56 11.71 14.40
C PHE A 12 -11.64 11.00 15.23
N ALA A 13 -12.91 11.32 15.06
CA ALA A 13 -14.00 10.66 15.78
C ALA A 13 -14.10 9.16 15.44
N ASP A 14 -13.90 8.77 14.18
CA ASP A 14 -13.87 7.37 13.75
C ASP A 14 -12.66 6.61 14.35
N LEU A 15 -11.48 7.23 14.37
CA LEU A 15 -10.29 6.66 15.01
C LEU A 15 -10.47 6.51 16.51
N LEU A 16 -10.99 7.54 17.19
CA LEU A 16 -11.24 7.55 18.63
C LEU A 16 -12.32 6.51 19.00
N LYS A 17 -13.33 6.34 18.16
CA LYS A 17 -14.35 5.29 18.26
C LYS A 17 -13.75 3.88 18.14
N LEU A 18 -12.78 3.67 17.24
CA LEU A 18 -12.06 2.41 17.12
C LEU A 18 -11.19 2.10 18.35
N ILE A 19 -10.58 3.12 18.97
CA ILE A 19 -9.76 2.99 20.19
C ILE A 19 -10.63 2.67 21.41
N ILE A 20 -11.73 3.40 21.60
CA ILE A 20 -12.66 3.19 22.74
C ILE A 20 -13.32 1.81 22.66
N LYS A 21 -13.60 1.33 21.44
CA LYS A 21 -14.14 -0.02 21.23
C LYS A 21 -13.03 -1.05 21.42
N PHE A 22 -12.60 -1.20 22.68
CA PHE A 22 -11.66 -2.21 23.10
C PHE A 22 -12.18 -3.56 22.62
N LYS A 23 -11.44 -4.17 21.69
CA LYS A 23 -11.84 -5.41 21.02
C LYS A 23 -11.91 -6.48 22.11
N VAL A 24 -13.12 -6.87 22.49
CA VAL A 24 -13.38 -8.05 23.33
C VAL A 24 -12.67 -9.23 22.64
N MET A 25 -11.52 -9.62 23.19
CA MET A 25 -10.62 -10.65 22.64
C MET A 25 -11.21 -12.07 22.74
N PHE A 26 -12.44 -12.19 23.24
CA PHE A 26 -12.91 -13.44 23.84
C PHE A 26 -13.34 -14.51 22.83
N PHE A 27 -13.53 -14.21 21.55
CA PHE A 27 -14.20 -15.14 20.62
C PHE A 27 -13.44 -15.54 19.35
N GLN A 28 -12.23 -15.05 19.12
CA GLN A 28 -11.41 -15.53 18.00
C GLN A 28 -9.98 -15.67 18.46
N ASN A 29 -9.48 -16.92 18.43
CA ASN A 29 -8.06 -17.25 18.46
C ASN A 29 -7.38 -16.40 17.38
N ARG A 30 -6.84 -15.24 17.74
CA ARG A 30 -6.09 -14.44 16.78
C ARG A 30 -4.81 -15.19 16.53
N SER A 31 -4.67 -15.74 15.33
CA SER A 31 -3.37 -16.25 14.90
C SER A 31 -2.35 -15.12 14.98
N TRP A 32 -1.15 -15.48 15.42
CA TRP A 32 0.06 -14.68 15.29
C TRP A 32 0.24 -14.13 13.86
N LEU A 33 -0.19 -14.89 12.85
CA LEU A 33 -0.23 -14.52 11.43
C LEU A 33 -1.03 -13.25 11.13
N SER A 34 -2.20 -13.07 11.76
CA SER A 34 -3.00 -11.85 11.54
C SER A 34 -2.30 -10.61 12.07
N TRP A 35 -1.64 -10.72 13.23
CA TRP A 35 -0.88 -9.63 13.82
C TRP A 35 0.37 -9.29 13.00
N MET A 36 1.13 -10.30 12.57
CA MET A 36 2.26 -10.10 11.67
C MET A 36 1.85 -9.47 10.34
N GLY A 37 0.72 -9.90 9.77
CA GLY A 37 0.20 -9.33 8.54
C GLY A 37 -0.19 -7.86 8.68
N VAL A 38 -0.85 -7.47 9.78
CA VAL A 38 -1.19 -6.08 10.06
C VAL A 38 0.08 -5.24 10.27
N TYR A 39 1.07 -5.78 10.99
CA TYR A 39 2.35 -5.11 11.20
C TYR A 39 3.08 -4.87 9.87
N LEU A 40 3.15 -5.88 9.00
CA LEU A 40 3.72 -5.75 7.66
C LEU A 40 3.01 -4.66 6.84
N LEU A 41 1.69 -4.60 6.91
CA LEU A 41 0.91 -3.60 6.17
C LEU A 41 1.22 -2.17 6.64
N VAL A 42 1.41 -1.96 7.95
CA VAL A 42 1.84 -0.67 8.51
C VAL A 42 3.26 -0.32 8.06
N VAL A 43 4.19 -1.27 8.11
CA VAL A 43 5.57 -1.07 7.67
C VAL A 43 5.62 -0.71 6.18
N LEU A 44 4.84 -1.39 5.34
CA LEU A 44 4.72 -1.04 3.92
C LEU A 44 4.14 0.36 3.72
N SER A 45 3.11 0.74 4.47
CA SER A 45 2.55 2.10 4.39
C SER A 45 3.59 3.16 4.74
N CYS A 46 4.41 2.93 5.78
CA CYS A 46 5.54 3.81 6.08
C CYS A 46 6.57 3.82 4.94
N GLY A 47 6.86 2.65 4.33
CA GLY A 47 7.73 2.53 3.16
C GLY A 47 7.26 3.40 1.99
N TYR A 48 5.97 3.39 1.67
CA TYR A 48 5.39 4.27 0.65
C TYR A 48 5.58 5.75 0.98
N CYS A 49 5.36 6.16 2.23
CA CYS A 49 5.61 7.54 2.65
C CYS A 49 7.07 7.94 2.49
N VAL A 50 8.01 7.05 2.78
CA VAL A 50 9.45 7.30 2.60
C VAL A 50 9.81 7.44 1.12
N ILE A 51 9.33 6.54 0.26
CA ILE A 51 9.55 6.64 -1.19
C ILE A 51 8.99 7.95 -1.74
N LEU A 52 7.80 8.34 -1.30
CA LEU A 52 7.16 9.59 -1.72
C LEU A 52 7.97 10.80 -1.25
N ALA A 53 8.40 10.84 0.02
CA ALA A 53 9.25 11.90 0.54
C ALA A 53 10.59 12.00 -0.21
N LEU A 54 11.21 10.86 -0.56
CA LEU A 54 12.42 10.82 -1.39
C LEU A 54 12.17 11.40 -2.78
N GLY A 55 11.03 11.07 -3.40
CA GLY A 55 10.62 11.64 -4.69
C GLY A 55 10.47 13.16 -4.66
N TYR A 56 9.85 13.72 -3.61
CA TYR A 56 9.69 15.17 -3.44
C TYR A 56 10.98 15.89 -3.06
N SER A 57 11.90 15.23 -2.37
CA SER A 57 13.17 15.82 -1.92
C SER A 57 14.15 16.12 -3.06
N GLY A 58 13.84 15.73 -4.31
CA GLY A 58 14.70 15.98 -5.47
C GLY A 58 16.00 15.16 -5.46
N MET A 59 16.17 14.27 -4.48
CA MET A 59 17.31 13.37 -4.43
C MET A 59 17.15 12.35 -5.56
N SER A 60 17.99 12.46 -6.57
CA SER A 60 17.96 11.64 -7.79
C SER A 60 18.29 10.18 -7.47
N CYS A 61 17.33 9.46 -6.89
CA CYS A 61 17.38 8.01 -6.86
C CYS A 61 17.07 7.52 -8.27
N SER A 62 18.11 7.13 -8.99
CA SER A 62 18.02 6.55 -10.34
C SER A 62 17.14 5.30 -10.41
N ASN A 63 16.83 4.67 -9.26
CA ASN A 63 16.09 3.41 -9.17
C ASN A 63 14.78 3.53 -8.37
N LEU A 64 14.25 4.75 -8.19
CA LEU A 64 13.08 4.99 -7.35
C LEU A 64 11.84 4.24 -7.87
N MET A 65 11.68 4.11 -9.18
CA MET A 65 10.58 3.37 -9.80
C MET A 65 10.68 1.86 -9.55
N LEU A 66 11.90 1.31 -9.51
CA LEU A 66 12.15 -0.10 -9.17
C LEU A 66 11.85 -0.36 -7.69
N TRP A 67 12.23 0.56 -6.81
CA TRP A 67 11.90 0.49 -5.37
C TRP A 67 10.39 0.53 -5.13
N PHE A 68 9.66 1.36 -5.88
CA PHE A 68 8.21 1.41 -5.82
C PHE A 68 7.55 0.09 -6.26
N LEU A 69 8.04 -0.52 -7.35
CA LEU A 69 7.58 -1.83 -7.79
C LEU A 69 7.86 -2.92 -6.74
N ALA A 70 9.06 -2.92 -6.16
CA ALA A 70 9.43 -3.87 -5.11
C ALA A 70 8.50 -3.79 -3.89
N LEU A 71 8.22 -2.59 -3.38
CA LEU A 71 7.27 -2.44 -2.26
C LEU A 71 5.87 -2.92 -2.62
N THR A 72 5.40 -2.62 -3.83
CA THR A 72 4.07 -3.01 -4.28
C THR A 72 3.91 -4.53 -4.31
N SER A 73 4.94 -5.28 -4.73
CA SER A 73 4.94 -6.74 -4.71
C SER A 73 4.78 -7.38 -3.34
N VAL A 74 5.25 -6.70 -2.28
CA VAL A 74 5.17 -7.22 -0.91
C VAL A 74 3.78 -6.96 -0.30
N THR A 75 2.99 -6.04 -0.86
CA THR A 75 1.64 -5.71 -0.36
C THR A 75 0.68 -6.90 -0.48
N GLY A 76 0.71 -7.62 -1.61
CA GLY A 76 -0.17 -8.76 -1.87
C GLY A 76 0.02 -9.90 -0.86
N TYR A 77 1.27 -10.21 -0.51
CA TYR A 77 1.60 -11.21 0.51
C TYR A 77 1.13 -10.79 1.92
N SER A 78 1.26 -9.50 2.23
CA SER A 78 0.79 -8.94 3.50
C SER A 78 -0.73 -9.08 3.64
N LEU A 79 -1.48 -8.74 2.59
CA LEU A 79 -2.94 -8.91 2.51
C LEU A 79 -3.38 -10.38 2.71
N LEU A 80 -2.68 -11.31 2.07
CA LEU A 80 -2.97 -12.74 2.19
C LEU A 80 -2.78 -13.23 3.64
N SER A 81 -1.68 -12.81 4.29
CA SER A 81 -1.35 -13.22 5.67
C SER A 81 -2.39 -12.75 6.70
N VAL A 82 -2.95 -11.55 6.53
CA VAL A 82 -4.04 -11.02 7.37
C VAL A 82 -5.30 -11.87 7.24
N GLY A 83 -5.63 -12.28 6.01
CA GLY A 83 -6.82 -13.07 5.71
C GLY A 83 -6.76 -14.50 6.24
N TRP A 84 -5.60 -15.15 6.06
CA TRP A 84 -5.35 -16.49 6.62
C TRP A 84 -5.54 -16.51 8.13
N GLY A 85 -5.15 -15.41 8.80
CA GLY A 85 -5.11 -15.35 10.23
C GLY A 85 -6.46 -15.23 10.97
N SER A 86 -7.56 -15.00 10.22
CA SER A 86 -8.89 -14.79 10.81
C SER A 86 -9.69 -16.08 11.05
N TYR A 87 -9.14 -17.27 10.77
CA TYR A 87 -9.73 -18.61 11.01
C TYR A 87 -11.23 -18.76 10.66
N ASN A 88 -11.72 -18.01 9.67
CA ASN A 88 -13.09 -18.11 9.17
C ASN A 88 -13.05 -18.29 7.65
N LYS A 89 -13.75 -19.31 7.15
CA LYS A 89 -13.77 -19.67 5.72
C LYS A 89 -14.23 -18.50 4.84
N PHE A 90 -15.22 -17.72 5.29
CA PHE A 90 -15.71 -16.56 4.55
C PHE A 90 -14.71 -15.40 4.51
N ALA A 91 -14.04 -15.14 5.63
CA ALA A 91 -13.00 -14.10 5.70
C ALA A 91 -11.81 -14.47 4.79
N LEU A 92 -11.40 -15.74 4.82
CA LEU A 92 -10.31 -16.23 3.98
C LEU A 92 -10.66 -16.14 2.49
N LEU A 93 -11.85 -16.56 2.07
CA LEU A 93 -12.30 -16.47 0.68
C LEU A 93 -12.35 -15.02 0.17
N SER A 94 -12.87 -14.10 1.00
CA SER A 94 -12.90 -12.67 0.67
C SER A 94 -11.48 -12.10 0.51
N CYS A 95 -10.57 -12.43 1.42
CA CYS A 95 -9.18 -11.98 1.36
C CYS A 95 -8.44 -12.54 0.13
N VAL A 96 -8.57 -13.84 -0.17
CA VAL A 96 -7.95 -14.46 -1.36
C VAL A 96 -8.43 -13.78 -2.65
N ARG A 97 -9.72 -13.49 -2.76
CA ARG A 97 -10.26 -12.77 -3.92
C ARG A 97 -9.68 -11.36 -4.04
N SER A 98 -9.54 -10.64 -2.93
CA SER A 98 -8.91 -9.30 -2.93
C SER A 98 -7.43 -9.36 -3.30
N ALA A 99 -6.70 -10.37 -2.79
CA ALA A 99 -5.28 -10.55 -3.07
C ALA A 99 -5.05 -10.85 -4.56
N PHE A 100 -5.84 -11.76 -5.15
CA PHE A 100 -5.75 -12.09 -6.58
C PHE A 100 -6.00 -10.87 -7.47
N GLY A 101 -6.99 -10.04 -7.12
CA GLY A 101 -7.24 -8.78 -7.82
C GLY A 101 -6.07 -7.80 -7.69
N SER A 102 -5.48 -7.66 -6.51
CA SER A 102 -4.33 -6.78 -6.30
C SER A 102 -3.10 -7.23 -7.10
N VAL A 103 -2.80 -8.53 -7.13
CA VAL A 103 -1.67 -9.11 -7.86
C VAL A 103 -1.86 -8.92 -9.36
N SER A 104 -3.08 -9.08 -9.86
CA SER A 104 -3.40 -8.86 -11.28
C SER A 104 -3.19 -7.39 -11.67
N PHE A 105 -3.62 -6.44 -10.83
CA PHE A 105 -3.38 -5.02 -11.07
C PHE A 105 -1.89 -4.67 -11.01
N GLU A 106 -1.15 -5.26 -10.08
CA GLU A 106 0.28 -5.08 -9.94
C GLU A 106 1.05 -5.59 -11.18
N ALA A 107 0.72 -6.77 -11.69
CA ALA A 107 1.35 -7.31 -12.90
C ALA A 107 1.13 -6.37 -14.10
N CYS A 108 -0.09 -5.84 -14.27
CA CYS A 108 -0.38 -4.83 -15.29
C CYS A 108 0.47 -3.56 -15.08
N PHE A 109 0.59 -3.09 -13.84
CA PHE A 109 1.39 -1.90 -13.52
C PHE A 109 2.89 -2.12 -13.81
N MET A 110 3.42 -3.30 -13.47
CA MET A 110 4.81 -3.67 -13.77
C MET A 110 5.10 -3.62 -15.28
N CYS A 111 4.20 -4.16 -16.09
CA CYS A 111 4.32 -4.09 -17.56
C CYS A 111 4.38 -2.65 -18.06
N VAL A 112 3.50 -1.77 -17.57
CA VAL A 112 3.48 -0.35 -17.96
C VAL A 112 4.78 0.35 -17.57
N VAL A 113 5.27 0.13 -16.34
CA VAL A 113 6.52 0.74 -15.86
C VAL A 113 7.73 0.30 -16.70
N ILE A 114 7.81 -0.98 -17.07
CA ILE A 114 8.91 -1.48 -17.91
C ILE A 114 8.86 -0.84 -19.30
N MET A 115 7.69 -0.74 -19.93
CA MET A 115 7.55 -0.09 -21.24
C MET A 115 8.01 1.37 -21.19
N VAL A 116 7.64 2.10 -20.15
CA VAL A 116 8.07 3.49 -19.94
C VAL A 116 9.58 3.58 -19.72
N ALA A 117 10.16 2.68 -18.92
CA ALA A 117 11.59 2.65 -18.64
C ALA A 117 12.43 2.40 -19.91
N VAL A 118 11.96 1.55 -20.82
CA VAL A 118 12.62 1.29 -22.11
C VAL A 118 12.62 2.55 -23.00
N VAL A 119 11.53 3.30 -23.01
CA VAL A 119 11.42 4.54 -23.81
C VAL A 119 12.32 5.66 -23.27
N VAL A 120 12.42 5.78 -21.94
CA VAL A 120 13.20 6.85 -21.26
C VAL A 120 14.68 6.48 -21.12
N GLY A 121 15.03 5.19 -21.19
CA GLY A 121 16.41 4.70 -21.01
C GLY A 121 16.92 4.79 -19.56
N GLY A 122 16.02 4.95 -18.58
CA GLY A 122 16.38 5.10 -17.17
C GLY A 122 15.20 4.90 -16.22
N TYR A 123 15.50 4.52 -14.97
CA TYR A 123 14.51 4.22 -13.91
C TYR A 123 14.32 5.37 -12.91
N GLY A 124 14.91 6.53 -13.19
CA GLY A 124 14.86 7.70 -12.32
C GLY A 124 13.62 8.55 -12.57
N VAL A 125 13.05 9.13 -11.50
CA VAL A 125 11.97 10.12 -11.64
C VAL A 125 12.47 11.36 -12.39
N GLY A 126 13.72 11.75 -12.16
CA GLY A 126 14.36 12.88 -12.87
C GLY A 126 14.48 12.64 -14.38
N SER A 127 14.90 11.43 -14.80
CA SER A 127 14.97 11.09 -16.22
C SER A 127 13.58 11.02 -16.85
N LEU A 128 12.56 10.61 -16.09
CA LEU A 128 11.17 10.66 -16.56
C LEU A 128 10.71 12.09 -16.78
N VAL A 129 10.87 12.96 -15.78
CA VAL A 129 10.45 14.38 -15.88
C VAL A 129 11.23 15.12 -16.97
N SER A 130 12.52 14.84 -17.15
CA SER A 130 13.33 15.49 -18.20
C SER A 130 12.99 15.02 -19.62
N ASN A 131 12.59 13.75 -19.80
CA ASN A 131 12.24 13.17 -21.10
C ASN A 131 10.72 13.19 -21.39
N VAL A 132 9.89 13.60 -20.42
CA VAL A 132 8.41 13.76 -20.58
C VAL A 132 8.05 14.87 -21.58
N TRP A 133 9.03 15.67 -21.99
CA TRP A 133 9.00 16.45 -23.22
C TRP A 133 10.16 15.95 -24.11
N LEU A 134 9.88 15.44 -25.32
CA LEU A 134 10.39 16.20 -26.48
C LEU A 134 10.05 17.63 -26.13
N VAL A 135 10.98 18.59 -25.96
CA VAL A 135 10.63 20.00 -25.78
C VAL A 135 9.99 20.55 -27.10
N GLY A 136 8.88 19.97 -27.59
CA GLY A 136 7.88 20.48 -28.53
C GLY A 136 6.45 20.09 -28.15
#